data_AF-A0A367M4L5-F1
#
_entry.id   AF-A0A367M4L5-F1
#
_cell.length_a   1.000
_cell.length_b   1.000
_cell.length_c   1.000
_cell.angle_alpha   90.00
_cell.angle_beta   90.00
_cell.angle_gamma   90.00
#
_symmetry.space_group_name_H-M   'P 1'
#
loop_
_entity.id
_entity.type
_entity.pdbx_description
1 polymer ?
#
loop_
_entity_poly.entity_id
_entity_poly.type
_entity_poly.pdbx_seq_one_letter_code
_entity_poly.pdbx_strand_id
1 'polypeptide(L)'
;MSENPLLERARRFLSALRHCQVLGLTVEAADEKGLTLRLPYSQAIIGNPESGVVHGGAITTLMDTTCGISTVCVLPDFEICPTLDLRIDYMHPAEPHKDVYGFAECYRVTPNVIFTRGFASVSYTHL
;
A
#
# COMPACT_ATOMS: atom_id res chain seq x y z
N MET A 1 2.84 -18.27 -19.61
CA MET A 1 2.89 -16.90 -19.08
C MET A 1 3.86 -16.94 -17.92
N SER A 2 4.97 -16.20 -17.98
CA SER A 2 5.90 -16.12 -16.85
C SER A 2 5.14 -15.48 -15.68
N GLU A 3 4.78 -16.26 -14.66
CA GLU A 3 4.18 -15.71 -13.43
C GLU A 3 5.16 -14.71 -12.83
N ASN A 4 4.69 -13.49 -12.52
CA ASN A 4 5.49 -12.49 -11.85
C ASN A 4 5.67 -12.93 -10.38
N PRO A 5 6.87 -13.39 -9.96
CA PRO A 5 7.04 -13.98 -8.64
C PRO A 5 6.88 -12.95 -7.52
N LEU A 6 7.17 -11.68 -7.79
CA LEU A 6 7.01 -10.58 -6.83
C LEU A 6 5.53 -10.30 -6.57
N LEU A 7 4.70 -10.34 -7.60
CA LEU A 7 3.26 -10.16 -7.47
C LEU A 7 2.63 -11.26 -6.59
N GLU A 8 3.02 -12.51 -6.79
CA GLU A 8 2.52 -13.64 -6.00
C GLU A 8 3.00 -13.58 -4.53
N ARG A 9 4.26 -13.18 -4.30
CA ARG A 9 4.77 -12.92 -2.94
C ARG A 9 3.98 -11.80 -2.26
N ALA A 10 3.74 -10.69 -2.95
CA ALA A 10 2.99 -9.55 -2.43
C ALA A 10 1.53 -9.93 -2.10
N ARG A 11 0.86 -10.67 -2.99
CA ARG A 11 -0.51 -11.18 -2.76
C ARG A 11 -0.58 -12.10 -1.55
N ARG A 12 0.40 -13.00 -1.40
CA ARG A 12 0.52 -13.88 -0.23
C ARG A 12 0.79 -13.11 1.06
N PHE A 13 1.58 -12.04 1.00
CA PHE A 13 1.77 -11.15 2.15
C PHE A 13 0.44 -10.51 2.54
N LEU A 14 -0.22 -9.85 1.59
CA LEU A 14 -1.45 -9.13 1.84
C LEU A 14 -2.56 -10.05 2.38
N SER A 15 -2.65 -11.28 1.88
CA SER A 15 -3.65 -12.25 2.35
C SER A 15 -3.44 -12.69 3.81
N ALA A 16 -2.25 -12.52 4.38
CA ALA A 16 -2.00 -12.77 5.80
C ALA A 16 -2.55 -11.65 6.72
N LEU A 17 -2.83 -10.46 6.17
CA LEU A 17 -3.25 -9.27 6.92
C LEU A 17 -4.79 -9.19 7.00
N ARG A 18 -5.39 -9.82 8.02
CA ARG A 18 -6.86 -9.90 8.15
C ARG A 18 -7.58 -8.55 8.14
N HIS A 19 -7.01 -7.53 8.78
CA HIS A 19 -7.64 -6.20 8.80
C HIS A 19 -7.60 -5.53 7.41
N CYS A 20 -6.60 -5.83 6.58
CA CYS A 20 -6.54 -5.37 5.19
C CYS A 20 -7.61 -6.05 4.32
N GLN A 21 -7.99 -7.30 4.63
CA GLN A 21 -9.09 -7.98 3.95
C GLN A 21 -10.44 -7.31 4.21
N VAL A 22 -10.66 -6.81 5.43
CA VAL A 22 -11.89 -6.04 5.77
C VAL A 22 -11.97 -4.76 4.94
N LEU A 23 -10.83 -4.09 4.72
CA LEU A 23 -10.74 -2.90 3.88
C LEU A 23 -10.75 -3.20 2.37
N GLY A 24 -10.66 -4.47 1.97
CA GLY A 24 -10.68 -4.88 0.56
C GLY A 24 -9.43 -4.51 -0.23
N LEU A 25 -8.27 -4.35 0.41
CA LEU A 25 -7.03 -3.99 -0.30
C LEU A 25 -6.67 -5.05 -1.35
N THR A 26 -6.20 -4.60 -2.52
CA THR A 26 -5.70 -5.46 -3.59
C THR A 26 -4.29 -5.06 -4.04
N VAL A 27 -3.49 -6.04 -4.45
CA VAL A 27 -2.19 -5.79 -5.10
C VAL A 27 -2.42 -5.60 -6.59
N GLU A 28 -2.16 -4.39 -7.09
CA GLU A 28 -2.32 -4.03 -8.50
C GLU A 28 -1.06 -4.36 -9.31
N ALA A 29 0.11 -4.02 -8.77
CA ALA A 29 1.40 -4.25 -9.40
C ALA A 29 2.50 -4.48 -8.37
N ALA A 30 3.50 -5.29 -8.75
CA ALA A 30 4.72 -5.49 -7.99
C ALA A 30 5.85 -5.83 -8.97
N ASP A 31 6.93 -5.07 -8.97
CA ASP A 31 8.12 -5.36 -9.76
C ASP A 31 9.38 -4.84 -9.03
N GLU A 32 10.54 -4.87 -9.68
CA GLU A 32 11.79 -4.40 -9.07
C GLU A 32 11.81 -2.89 -8.78
N LYS A 33 10.90 -2.11 -9.38
CA LYS A 33 10.79 -0.67 -9.13
C LYS A 33 9.92 -0.37 -7.92
N GLY A 34 8.94 -1.22 -7.61
CA GLY A 34 8.12 -1.03 -6.42
C GLY A 34 6.83 -1.84 -6.40
N LEU A 35 5.91 -1.38 -5.56
CA LEU A 35 4.63 -2.03 -5.28
C LEU A 35 3.50 -1.02 -5.33
N THR A 36 2.38 -1.40 -5.96
CA THR A 36 1.13 -0.65 -5.95
C THR A 36 0.01 -1.47 -5.30
N LEU A 37 -0.61 -0.90 -4.27
CA LEU A 37 -1.86 -1.39 -3.69
C LEU A 37 -3.02 -0.47 -4.04
N ARG A 38 -4.23 -1.02 -4.04
CA ARG A 38 -5.49 -0.28 -4.16
C ARG A 38 -6.36 -0.48 -2.93
N LEU A 39 -6.89 0.63 -2.41
CA LEU A 39 -7.96 0.69 -1.42
C LEU A 39 -9.26 1.04 -2.15
N PRO A 40 -10.21 0.10 -2.29
CA PRO A 40 -11.49 0.37 -2.92
C PRO A 40 -12.31 1.36 -2.10
N TYR A 41 -12.93 2.32 -2.77
CA TYR A 41 -13.90 3.19 -2.11
C TYR A 41 -15.09 2.38 -1.60
N SER A 42 -15.50 2.62 -0.36
CA SER A 42 -16.74 2.06 0.20
C SER A 42 -17.27 2.92 1.34
N GLN A 43 -18.56 2.76 1.65
CA GLN A 43 -19.19 3.45 2.78
C GLN A 43 -18.56 3.08 4.13
N ALA A 44 -17.95 1.90 4.24
CA ALA A 44 -17.32 1.41 5.46
C ALA A 44 -16.02 2.13 5.84
N ILE A 45 -15.42 2.87 4.90
CA ILE A 45 -14.12 3.54 5.11
C ILE A 45 -14.22 5.07 5.07
N ILE A 46 -15.43 5.62 4.99
CA ILE A 46 -15.66 7.07 4.97
C ILE A 46 -15.52 7.62 6.39
N GLY A 47 -14.85 8.78 6.51
CA GLY A 47 -14.70 9.46 7.79
C GLY A 47 -15.94 10.29 8.13
N ASN A 48 -16.26 11.29 7.32
CA ASN A 48 -17.49 12.08 7.43
C ASN A 48 -18.47 11.68 6.31
N PRO A 49 -19.60 11.02 6.63
CA PRO A 49 -20.61 10.59 5.66
C PRO A 49 -21.14 11.70 4.76
N GLU A 50 -21.25 12.94 5.26
CA GLU A 50 -21.76 14.07 4.47
C GLU A 50 -20.78 14.48 3.37
N SER A 51 -19.48 14.33 3.62
CA SER A 51 -18.42 14.69 2.66
C SER A 51 -18.06 13.56 1.70
N GLY A 52 -18.33 12.31 2.07
CA GLY A 52 -17.89 11.12 1.33
C GLY A 52 -16.36 10.94 1.27
N VAL A 53 -15.59 11.67 2.08
CA VAL A 53 -14.13 11.59 2.06
C VAL A 53 -13.66 10.34 2.83
N VAL A 54 -12.72 9.60 2.23
CA VAL A 54 -12.08 8.43 2.84
C VAL A 54 -11.39 8.85 4.15
N HIS A 55 -11.64 8.08 5.22
CA HIS A 55 -11.07 8.34 6.52
C HIS A 55 -9.53 8.27 6.48
N GLY A 56 -8.86 9.23 7.12
CA GLY A 56 -7.40 9.31 7.14
C GLY A 56 -6.74 8.00 7.59
N GLY A 57 -7.30 7.34 8.61
CA GLY A 57 -6.81 6.05 9.08
C GLY A 57 -6.88 4.91 8.04
N ALA A 58 -7.82 4.94 7.09
CA ALA A 58 -7.84 3.96 6.01
C ALA A 58 -6.69 4.21 5.01
N ILE A 59 -6.37 5.48 4.74
CA ILE A 59 -5.21 5.88 3.94
C ILE A 59 -3.89 5.54 4.68
N THR A 60 -3.85 5.70 6.01
CA THR A 60 -2.71 5.28 6.82
C THR A 60 -2.47 3.78 6.71
N THR A 61 -3.51 2.96 6.85
CA THR A 61 -3.41 1.51 6.68
C THR A 61 -2.94 1.14 5.27
N LEU A 62 -3.48 1.80 4.23
CA LEU A 62 -3.01 1.61 2.86
C LEU A 62 -1.52 1.88 2.74
N MET A 63 -1.05 3.05 3.18
CA MET A 63 0.35 3.46 3.00
C MET A 63 1.32 2.64 3.85
N ASP A 64 1.00 2.33 5.11
CA ASP A 64 1.81 1.44 5.96
C ASP A 64 1.95 0.06 5.31
N THR A 65 0.82 -0.50 4.82
CA THR A 65 0.81 -1.81 4.17
C THR A 65 1.58 -1.79 2.84
N THR A 66 1.41 -0.76 2.00
CA THR A 66 2.17 -0.64 0.74
C THR A 66 3.67 -0.56 1.02
N CYS A 67 4.08 0.29 1.98
CA CYS A 67 5.47 0.43 2.41
C CYS A 67 6.04 -0.90 2.92
N GLY A 68 5.33 -1.57 3.84
CA GLY A 68 5.74 -2.84 4.42
C GLY A 68 5.84 -3.99 3.41
N ILE A 69 4.90 -4.10 2.48
CA ILE A 69 4.93 -5.14 1.44
C ILE A 69 5.97 -4.81 0.35
N SER A 70 6.31 -3.54 0.10
CA SER A 70 7.32 -3.16 -0.92
C SER A 70 8.71 -3.76 -0.66
N THR A 71 8.98 -4.24 0.56
CA THR A 71 10.23 -4.92 0.90
C THR A 71 10.42 -6.22 0.12
N VAL A 72 9.34 -6.87 -0.34
CA VAL A 72 9.42 -8.07 -1.18
C VAL A 72 10.15 -7.82 -2.50
N CYS A 73 10.23 -6.57 -2.95
CA CYS A 73 10.92 -6.17 -4.18
C CYS A 73 12.44 -6.19 -4.04
N VAL A 74 12.98 -6.15 -2.81
CA VAL A 74 14.44 -6.10 -2.54
C VAL A 74 14.96 -7.27 -1.72
N LEU A 75 14.08 -8.04 -1.08
CA LEU A 75 14.46 -9.19 -0.26
C LEU A 75 14.53 -10.48 -1.08
N PRO A 76 15.62 -11.27 -0.95
CA PRO A 76 15.75 -12.53 -1.69
C PRO A 76 14.70 -13.55 -1.25
N ASP A 77 14.48 -13.62 0.06
CA ASP A 77 13.55 -14.52 0.73
C ASP A 77 12.30 -13.77 1.22
N PHE A 78 11.22 -14.50 1.39
CA PHE A 78 9.97 -13.94 1.91
C PHE A 78 10.03 -13.81 3.43
N GLU A 79 9.90 -12.58 3.93
CA GLU A 79 9.78 -12.27 5.35
C GLU A 79 8.80 -11.10 5.56
N ILE A 80 8.28 -10.98 6.78
CA ILE A 80 7.45 -9.86 7.22
C ILE A 80 8.35 -8.92 8.01
N CYS A 81 8.57 -7.71 7.50
CA CYS A 81 9.37 -6.69 8.16
C CYS A 81 8.47 -5.78 9.02
N PRO A 82 8.66 -5.72 10.36
CA PRO A 82 7.90 -4.80 11.20
C PRO A 82 8.21 -3.34 10.88
N THR A 83 7.19 -2.49 10.82
CA THR A 83 7.35 -1.03 10.68
C THR A 83 8.04 -0.45 11.92
N LEU A 84 9.17 0.23 11.71
CA LEU A 84 9.89 0.94 12.78
C LEU A 84 9.38 2.39 12.94
N ASP A 85 9.28 3.10 11.83
CA ASP A 85 8.86 4.50 11.77
C ASP A 85 8.00 4.73 10.53
N LEU A 86 6.93 5.53 10.67
CA LEU A 86 6.07 5.92 9.55
C LEU A 86 5.69 7.41 9.69
N ARG A 87 5.88 8.15 8.60
CA ARG A 87 5.45 9.54 8.48
C ARG A 87 4.61 9.69 7.22
N ILE A 88 3.44 10.29 7.36
CA ILE A 88 2.52 10.60 6.26
C ILE A 88 2.17 12.08 6.36
N ASP A 89 2.48 12.83 5.30
CA ASP A 89 2.10 14.22 5.14
C ASP A 89 0.96 14.29 4.10
N TYR A 90 -0.22 14.78 4.50
CA TYR A 90 -1.37 14.91 3.61
C TYR A 90 -1.28 16.20 2.80
N MET A 91 -1.20 16.08 1.47
CA MET A 91 -1.10 17.24 0.56
C MET A 91 -2.46 17.90 0.32
N HIS A 92 -3.54 17.10 0.26
CA HIS A 92 -4.93 17.54 0.11
C HIS A 92 -5.88 16.42 0.55
N PRO A 93 -7.19 16.71 0.75
CA PRO A 93 -8.19 15.68 1.02
C PRO A 93 -8.31 14.67 -0.14
N ALA A 94 -8.65 13.42 0.19
CA ALA A 94 -8.97 12.42 -0.83
C ALA A 94 -10.27 12.79 -1.55
N GLU A 95 -10.31 12.56 -2.86
CA GLU A 95 -11.53 12.79 -3.64
C GLU A 95 -12.62 11.76 -3.26
N PRO A 96 -13.84 12.22 -2.94
CA PRO A 96 -14.95 11.32 -2.65
C PRO A 96 -15.27 10.37 -3.80
N HIS A 97 -15.79 9.18 -3.48
CA HIS A 97 -16.28 8.19 -4.46
C HIS A 97 -15.22 7.64 -5.41
N LYS A 98 -13.93 7.77 -5.09
CA LYS A 98 -12.82 7.23 -5.87
C LYS A 98 -11.95 6.30 -5.04
N ASP A 99 -11.45 5.26 -5.70
CA ASP A 99 -10.42 4.39 -5.14
C ASP A 99 -9.15 5.19 -4.83
N VAL A 100 -8.40 4.73 -3.84
CA VAL A 100 -7.09 5.29 -3.49
C VAL A 100 -6.03 4.26 -3.78
N TYR A 101 -5.00 4.65 -4.50
CA TYR A 101 -3.84 3.82 -4.83
C TYR A 101 -2.65 4.28 -4.02
N GLY A 102 -1.94 3.33 -3.42
CA GLY A 102 -0.69 3.58 -2.71
C GLY A 102 0.45 2.93 -3.47
N PHE A 103 1.45 3.72 -3.84
CA PHE A 103 2.71 3.22 -4.41
C PHE A 103 3.84 3.39 -3.39
N ALA A 104 4.75 2.40 -3.32
CA ALA A 104 5.98 2.51 -2.56
C ALA A 104 7.15 1.79 -3.22
N GLU A 105 8.34 2.34 -3.02
CA GLU A 105 9.62 1.78 -3.47
C GLU A 105 10.66 1.79 -2.34
N CYS A 106 11.49 0.75 -2.31
CA CYS A 106 12.61 0.65 -1.38
C CYS A 106 13.81 1.44 -1.95
N TYR A 107 14.24 2.50 -1.27
CA TYR A 107 15.31 3.37 -1.77
C TYR A 107 16.66 3.18 -1.06
N ARG A 108 16.70 2.43 0.06
CA ARG A 108 17.93 2.10 0.78
C ARG A 108 17.75 0.86 1.63
N VAL A 109 18.70 -0.06 1.53
CA VAL A 109 18.72 -1.33 2.28
C VAL A 109 19.99 -1.39 3.09
N THR A 110 19.86 -1.74 4.36
CA THR A 110 20.97 -2.02 5.29
C THR A 110 20.80 -3.44 5.83
N PRO A 111 21.75 -4.00 6.61
CA PRO A 111 21.63 -5.37 7.10
C PRO A 111 20.36 -5.67 7.91
N ASN A 112 19.78 -4.69 8.60
CA ASN A 112 18.61 -4.90 9.48
C ASN A 112 17.49 -3.87 9.30
N VAL A 113 17.62 -2.91 8.38
CA VAL A 113 16.65 -1.84 8.17
C VAL A 113 16.49 -1.56 6.68
N ILE A 114 15.24 -1.53 6.22
CA ILE A 114 14.86 -1.13 4.87
C ILE A 114 14.14 0.20 4.96
N PHE A 115 14.55 1.15 4.12
CA PHE A 115 13.91 2.44 3.99
C PHE A 115 13.09 2.46 2.70
N THR A 116 11.80 2.78 2.85
CA THR A 116 10.83 2.87 1.77
C THR A 116 10.25 4.27 1.69
N ARG A 117 9.85 4.68 0.48
CA ARG A 117 9.16 5.94 0.23
C ARG A 117 8.01 5.68 -0.73
N GLY A 118 6.96 6.48 -0.63
CA GLY A 118 5.77 6.27 -1.42
C GLY A 118 4.82 7.45 -1.36
N PHE A 119 3.72 7.33 -2.09
CA PHE A 119 2.64 8.31 -2.09
C PHE A 119 1.29 7.64 -2.36
N ALA A 120 0.22 8.33 -1.95
CA ALA A 120 -1.15 7.95 -2.25
C ALA A 120 -1.72 8.87 -3.34
N SER A 121 -2.48 8.31 -4.27
CA SER A 121 -3.13 9.03 -5.37
C SER A 121 -4.47 8.39 -5.71
N VAL A 122 -5.43 9.19 -6.18
CA VAL A 122 -6.71 8.69 -6.74
C VAL A 122 -6.63 8.38 -8.24
N SER A 123 -5.49 8.69 -8.87
CA SER A 123 -5.23 8.40 -10.29
C SER A 123 -4.17 7.32 -10.41
N TYR A 124 -4.53 6.20 -11.06
CA TYR A 124 -3.62 5.09 -11.35
C TYR A 124 -2.60 5.42 -12.45
N THR A 125 -2.90 6.37 -13.34
CA THR A 125 -2.11 6.69 -14.55
C THR A 125 -0.75 7.33 -14.28
N HIS A 126 -0.45 7.65 -13.01
CA HIS A 126 0.80 8.32 -12.59
C HIS A 126 1.65 7.47 -11.64
N LEU A 127 1.36 6.16 -11.55
CA LEU A 127 2.13 5.16 -10.80
C LEU A 127 2.95 4.31 -11.77
#